data_AF-A0A383A815-F1
#
_entry.id   AF-A0A383A815-F1
#
_cell.length_a   1.000
_cell.length_b   1.000
_cell.length_c   1.000
_cell.angle_alpha   90.00
_cell.angle_beta   90.00
_cell.angle_gamma   90.00
#
_symmetry.space_group_name_H-M   'P 1'
#
loop_
_entity.id
_entity.type
_entity.pdbx_description
1 polymer ?
#
loop_
_entity_poly.entity_id
_entity_poly.type
_entity_poly.pdbx_seq_one_letter_code
_entity_poly.pdbx_strand_id
1 'polypeptide(L)'
;MELTSHEQKILDIVNNHPEILDNPEKRIQIAELYGLSEKTLRNRIAELKKRGAISTGKVDVPNINQGTVLDLDIFSLWAMLRLKKIFIIKRTSAISV
;
A
#
# COMPACT_ATOMS: atom_id res chain seq x y z
N MET A 1 10.36 -14.28 3.18
CA MET A 1 10.08 -15.03 1.93
C MET A 1 10.87 -14.35 0.84
N GLU A 2 11.68 -15.08 0.07
CA GLU A 2 12.39 -14.50 -1.06
C GLU A 2 11.42 -14.21 -2.21
N LEU A 3 11.35 -12.96 -2.65
CA LEU A 3 10.51 -12.56 -3.79
C LEU A 3 11.26 -12.85 -5.09
N THR A 4 10.54 -13.34 -6.10
CA THR A 4 11.11 -13.44 -7.45
C THR A 4 11.30 -12.05 -8.05
N SER A 5 12.16 -11.90 -9.06
CA SER A 5 12.40 -10.61 -9.73
C SER A 5 11.11 -9.97 -10.28
N HIS A 6 10.16 -10.79 -10.74
CA HIS A 6 8.85 -10.31 -11.20
C HIS A 6 8.00 -9.80 -10.05
N GLU A 7 8.01 -10.47 -8.91
CA GLU A 7 7.28 -10.06 -7.73
C GLU A 7 7.85 -8.79 -7.11
N GLN A 8 9.18 -8.68 -7.05
CA GLN A 8 9.84 -7.47 -6.58
C GLN A 8 9.44 -6.27 -7.44
N LYS A 9 9.42 -6.41 -8.77
CA LYS A 9 8.96 -5.36 -9.67
C LYS A 9 7.53 -4.91 -9.38
N ILE A 10 6.62 -5.85 -9.10
CA ILE A 10 5.23 -5.51 -8.75
C ILE A 10 5.18 -4.83 -7.38
N LEU A 11 5.95 -5.32 -6.41
CA LEU A 11 6.04 -4.71 -5.09
C LEU A 11 6.54 -3.26 -5.19
N ASP A 12 7.55 -2.99 -6.01
CA ASP A 12 8.08 -1.64 -6.24
C ASP A 12 7.03 -0.72 -6.88
N ILE A 13 6.25 -1.23 -7.85
CA ILE A 13 5.12 -0.49 -8.44
C ILE A 13 4.09 -0.13 -7.37
N VAL A 14 3.71 -1.08 -6.53
CA VAL A 14 2.73 -0.86 -5.46
C VAL A 14 3.27 0.13 -4.42
N ASN A 15 4.55 0.05 -4.06
CA ASN A 15 5.19 0.96 -3.10
C ASN A 15 5.25 2.39 -3.63
N ASN A 16 5.48 2.57 -4.93
CA ASN A 16 5.47 3.89 -5.58
C ASN A 16 4.05 4.43 -5.81
N HIS A 17 3.06 3.55 -5.98
CA HIS A 17 1.67 3.91 -6.30
C HIS A 17 0.67 3.16 -5.40
N PRO A 18 0.64 3.41 -4.08
CA PRO A 18 -0.22 2.67 -3.16
C PRO A 18 -1.73 2.87 -3.42
N GLU A 19 -2.12 3.94 -4.12
CA GLU A 19 -3.50 4.20 -4.54
C GLU A 19 -4.09 3.10 -5.44
N ILE A 20 -3.26 2.32 -6.15
CA ILE A 20 -3.73 1.26 -7.05
C ILE A 20 -4.37 0.09 -6.31
N LEU A 21 -4.11 -0.03 -5.00
CA LEU A 21 -4.68 -1.07 -4.14
C LEU A 21 -6.20 -0.89 -3.99
N ASP A 22 -6.65 0.36 -3.90
CA ASP A 22 -8.03 0.71 -3.56
C ASP A 22 -8.76 1.38 -4.74
N ASN A 23 -8.04 1.94 -5.71
CA ASN A 23 -8.60 2.68 -6.82
C ASN A 23 -8.39 1.94 -8.17
N PRO A 24 -9.44 1.34 -8.76
CA PRO A 24 -9.37 0.67 -10.05
C PRO A 24 -8.92 1.57 -11.20
N GLU A 25 -9.39 2.81 -11.29
CA GLU A 25 -9.01 3.73 -12.36
C GLU A 25 -7.52 4.07 -12.32
N LYS A 26 -6.99 4.31 -11.12
CA LYS A 26 -5.55 4.51 -10.93
C LYS A 26 -4.76 3.25 -11.25
N ARG A 27 -5.28 2.08 -10.90
CA ARG A 27 -4.66 0.81 -11.25
C ARG A 27 -4.60 0.59 -12.77
N ILE A 28 -5.60 1.04 -13.54
CA ILE A 28 -5.57 1.03 -15.01
C ILE A 28 -4.43 1.93 -15.52
N GLN A 29 -4.41 3.19 -15.11
CA GLN A 29 -3.39 4.18 -15.54
C GLN A 29 -1.96 3.69 -15.26
N ILE A 30 -1.74 3.15 -14.06
CA ILE A 30 -0.42 2.63 -13.67
C ILE A 30 -0.11 1.33 -14.40
N ALA A 31 -1.07 0.43 -14.61
CA ALA A 31 -0.81 -0.78 -15.40
C ALA A 31 -0.30 -0.42 -16.81
N GLU A 32 -0.96 0.52 -17.49
CA GLU A 32 -0.55 0.99 -18.81
C GLU A 32 0.85 1.62 -18.81
N LEU A 33 1.16 2.45 -17.80
CA LEU A 33 2.48 3.06 -17.64
C LEU A 33 3.62 2.03 -17.57
N TYR A 34 3.36 0.88 -16.94
CA TYR A 34 4.35 -0.20 -16.80
C TYR A 34 4.21 -1.29 -17.88
N GLY A 35 3.40 -1.07 -18.92
CA GLY A 35 3.20 -2.02 -20.03
C GLY A 35 2.45 -3.29 -19.65
N LEU A 36 1.55 -3.20 -18.67
CA LEU A 36 0.74 -4.30 -18.14
C LEU A 36 -0.75 -4.04 -18.42
N SER A 37 -1.55 -5.10 -18.45
CA SER A 37 -3.02 -4.95 -18.36
C SER A 37 -3.43 -4.76 -16.89
N GLU A 38 -4.56 -4.06 -16.65
CA GLU A 38 -5.13 -3.93 -15.30
C GLU A 38 -5.34 -5.30 -14.65
N LYS A 39 -5.87 -6.27 -15.41
CA LYS A 39 -6.10 -7.65 -14.94
C LYS A 39 -4.80 -8.29 -14.48
N THR A 40 -3.72 -8.12 -15.23
CA THR A 40 -2.39 -8.64 -14.87
C THR A 40 -1.92 -8.00 -13.56
N LEU A 41 -1.93 -6.67 -13.48
CA LEU A 41 -1.46 -5.95 -12.29
C LEU A 41 -2.29 -6.32 -11.05
N ARG A 42 -3.62 -6.36 -11.15
CA ARG A 42 -4.51 -6.79 -10.08
C ARG A 42 -4.22 -8.21 -9.61
N ASN A 43 -4.01 -9.14 -10.53
CA ASN A 43 -3.71 -10.53 -10.19
C ASN A 43 -2.37 -10.65 -9.45
N ARG A 44 -1.34 -9.93 -9.91
CA ARG A 44 -0.04 -9.93 -9.22
C ARG A 44 -0.12 -9.32 -7.82
N ILE A 45 -0.89 -8.24 -7.64
CA ILE A 45 -1.18 -7.67 -6.32
C ILE A 45 -1.87 -8.71 -5.43
N ALA A 46 -2.82 -9.49 -5.96
CA ALA A 46 -3.49 -10.54 -5.21
C ALA A 46 -2.54 -11.68 -4.80
N GLU A 47 -1.58 -12.05 -5.66
CA GLU A 47 -0.53 -13.03 -5.31
C GLU A 47 0.36 -12.52 -4.18
N LEU A 48 0.81 -11.26 -4.24
CA LEU A 48 1.59 -10.63 -3.18
C LEU A 48 0.82 -10.56 -1.85
N LYS A 49 -0.49 -10.26 -1.89
CA LYS A 49 -1.37 -10.31 -0.71
C LYS A 49 -1.45 -11.71 -0.10
N LYS A 50 -1.62 -12.75 -0.92
CA LYS A 50 -1.66 -14.15 -0.45
C LYS A 50 -0.35 -14.58 0.21
N ARG A 51 0.78 -14.05 -0.24
CA ARG A 51 2.12 -14.33 0.29
C ARG A 51 2.46 -13.50 1.53
N GLY A 52 1.59 -12.58 1.95
CA GLY A 52 1.86 -11.67 3.07
C GLY A 52 2.88 -10.57 2.75
N ALA A 53 3.23 -10.37 1.47
CA ALA A 53 4.13 -9.30 1.04
C ALA A 53 3.44 -7.93 0.96
N ILE A 54 2.10 -7.92 0.93
CA ILE A 54 1.27 -6.70 0.97
C ILE A 54 0.11 -6.93 1.94
N SER A 55 -0.05 -6.00 2.88
CA SER A 55 -1.11 -6.04 3.89
C SER A 55 -2.50 -5.85 3.26
N THR A 56 -3.47 -6.66 3.70
CA THR A 56 -4.84 -6.68 3.17
C THR A 56 -5.75 -5.63 3.83
N GLY A 57 -5.29 -4.41 4.06
CA GLY A 57 -6.12 -3.32 4.61
C GLY A 57 -6.68 -3.53 6.01
N LYS A 58 -6.56 -4.73 6.61
CA LYS A 58 -6.70 -4.96 8.04
C LYS A 58 -5.40 -4.53 8.67
N VAL A 59 -5.37 -3.28 9.13
CA VAL A 59 -4.30 -2.80 9.99
C VAL A 59 -4.43 -3.56 11.31
N ASP A 60 -3.73 -4.68 11.46
CA ASP A 60 -3.34 -5.12 12.80
C ASP A 60 -2.34 -4.10 13.28
N VAL A 61 -2.83 -3.13 14.07
CA VAL A 61 -1.99 -2.11 14.70
C VAL A 61 -0.96 -2.86 15.54
N PRO A 62 0.35 -2.78 15.23
CA PRO A 62 1.35 -3.47 16.03
C PRO A 62 1.28 -2.88 17.44
N ASN A 63 1.14 -3.75 18.44
CA ASN A 63 1.25 -3.35 19.84
C ASN A 63 2.68 -2.85 20.07
N ILE A 64 2.85 -1.53 20.09
CA ILE A 64 4.12 -0.79 20.25
C ILE A 64 4.87 -1.06 21.57
N ASN A 65 4.43 -2.03 22.38
CA ASN A 65 5.07 -2.40 23.64
C ASN A 65 5.97 -3.65 23.56
N GLN A 66 6.19 -4.23 22.39
CA GLN A 66 7.09 -5.38 22.25
C GLN A 66 8.31 -4.99 21.43
N GLY A 67 9.38 -4.66 22.14
CA GLY A 67 10.67 -4.35 21.57
C GLY A 67 11.26 -5.56 20.87
N THR A 68 11.19 -5.57 19.55
CA THR A 68 12.12 -6.28 18.66
C THR A 68 12.17 -5.57 17.32
N VAL A 69 13.39 -5.33 16.86
CA VAL A 69 13.85 -4.79 15.59
C VAL A 69 12.83 -4.84 14.43
N LEU A 70 12.37 -3.65 14.01
CA LEU A 70 12.04 -3.24 12.63
C LEU A 70 11.26 -4.22 11.72
N ASP A 71 10.16 -4.81 12.18
CA ASP A 71 9.09 -5.28 11.27
C ASP A 71 8.04 -4.17 11.03
N LEU A 72 8.51 -2.93 10.83
CA LEU A 72 7.63 -1.87 10.33
C LEU A 72 7.37 -2.14 8.85
N ASP A 73 6.28 -2.86 8.60
CA ASP A 73 5.68 -3.00 7.28
C ASP A 73 5.56 -1.60 6.62
N ILE A 74 6.18 -1.44 5.46
CA ILE A 74 6.15 -0.20 4.67
C ILE A 74 4.70 0.21 4.39
N PHE A 75 3.77 -0.74 4.24
CA PHE A 75 2.35 -0.44 4.11
C PHE A 75 1.76 0.16 5.38
N SER A 76 2.19 -0.27 6.56
CA SER A 76 1.80 0.30 7.85
C SER A 76 2.34 1.73 8.03
N LEU A 77 3.56 2.01 7.56
CA LEU A 77 4.09 3.37 7.49
C LEU A 77 3.28 4.27 6.54
N TRP A 78 2.91 3.77 5.36
CA TRP A 78 2.04 4.49 4.43
C TRP A 78 0.63 4.72 4.96
N ALA A 79 0.04 3.73 5.65
CA ALA A 79 -1.25 3.86 6.32
C ALA A 79 -1.18 4.95 7.41
N MET A 80 -0.12 4.96 8.20
CA MET A 80 0.13 6.00 9.20
C MET A 80 0.27 7.40 8.57
N LEU A 81 0.96 7.51 7.43
CA LEU A 81 1.07 8.76 6.67
C LEU A 81 -0.29 9.22 6.09
N ARG A 82 -1.12 8.30 5.56
CA ARG A 82 -2.49 8.61 5.11
C ARG A 82 -3.38 9.11 6.26
N LEU A 83 -3.34 8.44 7.42
CA LEU A 83 -4.10 8.85 8.61
C LEU A 83 -3.71 10.26 9.07
N LYS A 84 -2.41 10.57 9.09
CA LYS A 84 -1.92 11.93 9.40
C LYS A 84 -2.46 12.96 8.41
N LYS A 85 -2.48 12.67 7.09
CA LYS A 85 -3.06 13.58 6.08
C LYS A 85 -4.55 13.84 6.29
N ILE A 86 -5.36 12.81 6.55
CA ILE A 86 -6.81 12.96 6.82
C ILE A 86 -7.03 13.80 8.09
N PHE A 87 -6.22 13.57 9.12
CA PHE A 87 -6.30 14.30 10.38
C PHE A 87 -6.03 15.81 10.18
N ILE A 88 -5.02 16.16 9.37
CA ILE A 88 -4.70 17.56 9.04
C ILE A 88 -5.89 18.24 8.34
N ILE A 89 -6.46 17.59 7.32
CA ILE A 89 -7.60 18.13 6.54
C ILE A 89 -8.80 18.43 7.46
N LYS A 90 -9.13 17.50 8.37
CA LYS A 90 -10.25 17.71 9.31
C LYS A 90 -10.02 18.89 10.25
N ARG A 91 -8.79 19.10 10.73
CA ARG A 91 -8.47 20.23 11.62
C ARG A 91 -8.59 21.57 10.91
N THR A 92 -8.14 21.67 9.66
CA THR A 92 -8.28 22.91 8.89
C THR A 92 -9.74 23.25 8.56
N SER A 93 -10.57 22.24 8.25
CA SER A 93 -12.02 22.47 8.03
C SER A 93 -12.77 22.88 9.29
N ALA A 94 -12.31 22.45 10.48
CA ALA A 94 -12.91 22.84 11.76
C ALA A 94 -12.51 24.25 12.22
N ILE A 95 -11.43 24.83 11.66
CA ILE A 95 -10.91 26.16 12.02
C ILE A 95 -11.40 27.23 11.02
N SER A 96 -11.92 26.85 9.85
CA SER A 96 -12.41 27.81 8.83
C SER A 96 -13.88 28.23 8.99
N VAL A 97 -14.41 28.24 10.22
CA VAL A 97 -15.75 28.76 10.56
C VAL A 97 -15.61 29.87 11.58
#